data_AF-A0A929V449-F1
#
_entry.id   AF-A0A929V449-F1
#
_cell.length_a   1.000
_cell.length_b   1.000
_cell.length_c   1.000
_cell.angle_alpha   90.00
_cell.angle_beta   90.00
_cell.angle_gamma   90.00
#
_symmetry.space_group_name_H-M   'P 1'
#
loop_
_entity.id
_entity.type
_entity.pdbx_description
1 polymer ?
#
loop_
_entity_poly.entity_id
_entity_poly.type
_entity_poly.pdbx_seq_one_letter_code
_entity_poly.pdbx_strand_id
1 'polypeptide(L)' 'LSNFSNWQIESIDVDGKADITSTFTYPEPKHFVWHPYQDTVDKTKAKLQEYLTK' A
#
# COMPACT_ATOMS: atom_id res chain seq x y z
N LEU A 1 -26.75 12.59 -14.09
CA LEU A 1 -25.49 11.80 -14.19
C LEU A 1 -24.35 12.79 -14.37
N SER A 2 -23.53 12.97 -13.34
CA SER A 2 -22.38 13.87 -13.34
C SER A 2 -21.39 13.44 -14.41
N ASN A 3 -20.91 14.39 -15.21
CA ASN A 3 -19.98 14.11 -16.31
C ASN A 3 -18.58 13.78 -15.76
N PHE A 4 -18.16 12.52 -15.88
CA PHE A 4 -16.86 12.01 -15.37
C PHE A 4 -15.69 12.23 -16.35
N SER A 5 -15.86 13.11 -17.35
CA SER A 5 -14.92 13.29 -18.47
C SER A 5 -13.48 13.68 -18.10
N ASN A 6 -13.21 14.08 -16.85
CA ASN A 6 -11.88 14.52 -16.39
C ASN A 6 -11.28 13.64 -15.27
N TRP A 7 -11.82 12.44 -15.04
CA TRP A 7 -11.23 11.54 -14.04
C TRP A 7 -9.89 10.99 -14.51
N GLN A 8 -8.88 11.13 -13.68
CA GLN A 8 -7.57 10.47 -13.86
C GLN A 8 -7.43 9.38 -12.80
N ILE A 9 -7.05 8.18 -13.24
CA ILE A 9 -6.77 7.03 -12.37
C ILE A 9 -5.26 6.80 -12.42
N GLU A 10 -4.64 6.65 -11.26
CA GLU A 10 -3.21 6.32 -11.11
C GLU A 10 -3.10 5.15 -10.12
N SER A 11 -2.30 4.14 -10.47
CA SER A 11 -1.98 3.03 -9.58
C SER A 11 -0.75 3.37 -8.74
N ILE A 12 -0.79 3.06 -7.45
CA ILE A 12 0.34 3.26 -6.55
C ILE A 12 0.54 1.97 -5.78
N ASP A 13 1.71 1.35 -5.98
CA ASP A 13 2.08 0.11 -5.32
C ASP A 13 2.98 0.38 -4.11
N VAL A 14 2.89 -0.50 -3.12
CA VAL A 14 3.80 -0.53 -1.97
C VAL A 14 4.63 -1.81 -2.08
N ASP A 15 5.87 -1.66 -2.51
CA ASP A 15 6.81 -2.76 -2.62
C ASP A 15 7.25 -3.27 -1.24
N GLY A 16 7.84 -4.46 -1.22
CA GLY A 16 8.25 -5.10 0.00
C GLY A 16 8.97 -6.42 -0.22
N LYS A 17 9.27 -7.07 0.89
CA LYS A 17 9.84 -8.41 0.94
C LYS A 17 8.80 -9.39 1.49
N ALA A 18 8.58 -10.48 0.76
CA ALA A 18 7.85 -11.62 1.28
C ALA A 18 8.75 -12.47 2.18
N ASP A 19 8.19 -12.94 3.30
CA ASP A 19 8.84 -13.88 4.22
C ASP A 19 7.85 -14.95 4.69
N ILE A 20 8.36 -16.08 5.20
CA ILE A 20 7.55 -17.13 5.83
C ILE A 20 7.87 -17.12 7.32
N THR A 21 7.00 -16.49 8.11
CA THR A 21 7.23 -16.29 9.54
C THR A 21 5.92 -16.33 10.32
N SER A 22 6.03 -16.30 11.65
CA SER A 22 4.91 -16.16 12.57
C SER A 22 4.79 -14.71 13.00
N THR A 23 3.56 -14.26 13.26
CA THR A 23 3.30 -12.91 13.75
C THR A 23 2.80 -12.97 15.18
N PHE A 24 2.76 -11.83 15.87
CA PHE A 24 2.18 -11.76 17.21
C PHE A 24 0.74 -12.30 17.26
N THR A 25 -0.06 -11.99 16.23
CA THR A 25 -1.46 -12.43 16.13
C THR A 25 -1.58 -13.89 15.70
N TYR A 26 -0.64 -14.39 14.89
CA TYR A 26 -0.65 -15.75 14.34
C TYR A 26 0.70 -16.43 14.60
N PRO A 27 0.87 -17.01 15.81
CA PRO A 27 2.16 -17.54 16.24
C PRO A 27 2.54 -18.88 15.59
N GLU A 28 1.61 -19.75 15.21
CA GLU A 28 1.86 -20.95 14.40
C GLU A 28 0.57 -21.39 13.67
N PRO A 29 0.66 -22.07 12.51
CA PRO A 29 1.90 -22.31 11.76
C PRO A 29 2.45 -21.04 11.11
N LYS A 30 3.75 -21.04 10.76
CA LYS A 30 4.32 -19.98 9.93
C LYS A 30 3.52 -19.78 8.65
N HIS A 31 3.39 -18.53 8.22
CA HIS A 31 2.62 -18.12 7.05
C HIS A 31 3.37 -17.04 6.27
N PHE A 32 2.90 -16.78 5.04
CA PHE A 32 3.45 -15.69 4.23
C PHE A 32 3.11 -14.34 4.86
N VAL A 33 4.13 -13.50 5.04
CA VAL A 33 4.00 -12.14 5.56
C VAL A 33 4.70 -11.19 4.58
N TRP A 34 3.99 -10.14 4.18
CA TRP A 34 4.54 -9.06 3.37
C TRP A 34 5.09 -7.96 4.27
N HIS A 35 6.38 -7.68 4.16
CA HIS A 35 7.06 -6.60 4.89
C HIS A 35 7.34 -5.45 3.92
N PRO A 36 6.53 -4.38 3.93
CA PRO A 36 6.68 -3.29 2.97
C PRO A 36 7.97 -2.49 3.21
N TYR A 37 8.58 -2.00 2.14
CA TYR A 37 9.73 -1.09 2.24
C TYR A 37 9.26 0.31 2.62
N GLN A 38 9.91 0.90 3.63
CA GLN A 38 9.48 2.15 4.25
C GLN A 38 9.42 3.32 3.24
N ASP A 39 10.39 3.38 2.32
CA ASP A 39 10.45 4.40 1.27
C ASP A 39 9.24 4.35 0.33
N THR A 40 8.78 3.15 -0.05
CA THR A 40 7.58 2.98 -0.88
C THR A 40 6.29 3.29 -0.12
N VAL A 41 6.23 2.97 1.18
CA VAL A 41 5.13 3.38 2.06
C VAL A 41 5.02 4.90 2.13
N ASP A 42 6.15 5.58 2.32
CA ASP A 42 6.18 7.03 2.49
C ASP A 42 5.85 7.76 1.19
N LYS A 43 6.35 7.26 0.05
CA LYS A 43 5.95 7.75 -1.27
C LYS A 43 4.45 7.63 -1.50
N THR A 44 3.87 6.48 -1.17
CA THR A 44 2.42 6.25 -1.30
C THR A 44 1.62 7.18 -0.39
N LYS A 45 2.06 7.38 0.86
CA LYS A 45 1.43 8.36 1.77
C LYS A 45 1.46 9.78 1.22
N ALA A 46 2.62 10.22 0.71
CA ALA A 46 2.76 11.56 0.13
C ALA A 46 1.80 11.76 -1.05
N LYS A 47 1.73 10.78 -1.96
CA LYS A 47 0.84 10.83 -3.12
C LYS A 47 -0.65 10.82 -2.73
N LEU A 48 -1.03 10.05 -1.70
CA LEU A 48 -2.38 10.10 -1.15
C LEU A 48 -2.72 11.48 -0.56
N GLN A 49 -1.77 12.11 0.14
CA GLN A 49 -1.95 13.47 0.66
C GLN A 49 -2.12 14.50 -0.47
N GLU A 50 -1.39 14.36 -1.58
CA GLU A 50 -1.56 15.22 -2.75
C GLU A 50 -2.99 15.16 -3.32
N TYR A 51 -3.65 14.01 -3.32
CA TYR A 51 -5.04 13.90 -3.78
C TYR A 51 -6.06 14.50 -2.81
N LEU A 52 -5.80 14.44 -1.51
CA LEU A 52 -6.70 14.99 -0.48
C LEU A 52 -6.59 16.51 -0.32
N THR A 53 -5.46 17.09 -0.74
CA THR A 53 -5.18 18.53 -0.61
C THR A 53 -5.45 19.31 -1.91
N LYS A 54 -5.88 18.62 -2.97
CA LYS A 54 -6.33 19.24 -4.23
C LYS A 54 -7.81 19.57 -4.18
#